data_AF-A0A9P7S062-F1
#
_entry.id   AF-A0A9P7S062-F1
#
_cell.length_a   1.000
_cell.length_b   1.000
_cell.length_c   1.000
_cell.angle_alpha   90.00
_cell.angle_beta   90.00
_cell.angle_gamma   90.00
#
_symmetry.space_group_name_H-M   'P 1'
#
loop_
_entity.id
_entity.type
_entity.pdbx_description
1 polymer ?
#
loop_
_entity_poly.entity_id
_entity_poly.type
_entity_poly.pdbx_seq_one_letter_code
_entity_poly.pdbx_strand_id
1 'polypeptide(L)'
;MVVMFTTLNEPYTGVVRDAADPSTRPRAIQFFKSEFELDYILAALSKPYIAIMDGITMGGGVGLSIPATFRVATEKTVFAMPETKIGYCPDVGASFFLSRLDGEMGTYLALTGDTLRGRAVFEHGFATHFIPSRRVPMVLESVSALDNTSSIQKSSQEDYYKRINEIIEENASEAEHSGAFVSEFVGAKRAAIDFAFRHDEVEKIYEDLRTLRNHRDLAISKWASTTLDTLDFRSPTSLKVALRAIRSGRTKSLVQALNMELQIAIACCSGATPDFKTGVEAVLVTRTKERPNWSPSTLEEITPEKVDDFFNGKYITDKDRLEIPEPFASNTISKPSRFALPTEIEIRDVVTGSHVTSSGSGVTQDELVAKITDLYNGKMGVKEKVLEVIARKCETTDNADGNRVWMKWVHSTEAPQ
;
A
#
# COMPACT_ATOMS: atom_id res chain seq x y z
N MET A 1 -2.10 -8.65 -23.64
CA MET A 1 -1.48 -7.91 -22.54
C MET A 1 -2.04 -6.48 -22.50
N VAL A 2 -2.16 -5.86 -21.32
CA VAL A 2 -2.41 -4.41 -21.17
C VAL A 2 -1.20 -3.80 -20.44
N VAL A 3 -0.63 -2.73 -20.98
CA VAL A 3 0.45 -1.95 -20.36
C VAL A 3 -0.07 -0.53 -20.11
N MET A 4 0.03 -0.05 -18.88
CA MET A 4 -0.40 1.29 -18.49
C MET A 4 0.76 2.08 -17.87
N PHE A 5 0.88 3.35 -18.27
CA PHE A 5 1.74 4.34 -17.63
C PHE A 5 0.90 5.16 -16.67
N THR A 6 1.35 5.30 -15.42
CA THR A 6 0.57 5.99 -14.38
C THR A 6 1.06 7.42 -14.18
N THR A 7 0.31 8.37 -14.74
CA THR A 7 0.30 9.77 -14.30
C THR A 7 -1.10 10.31 -14.50
N LEU A 8 -1.91 10.30 -13.44
CA LEU A 8 -3.24 10.90 -13.43
C LEU A 8 -3.35 11.78 -12.18
N ASN A 9 -3.70 13.05 -12.39
CA ASN A 9 -4.18 13.89 -11.32
C ASN A 9 -5.69 13.72 -11.27
N GLU A 10 -6.21 13.29 -10.13
CA GLU A 10 -7.66 13.20 -9.96
C GLU A 10 -8.31 14.59 -10.07
N PRO A 11 -9.43 14.71 -10.80
CA PRO A 11 -10.12 15.98 -11.02
C PRO A 11 -10.97 16.39 -9.81
N TYR A 12 -10.45 16.30 -8.59
CA TYR A 12 -11.17 16.59 -7.34
C TYR A 12 -11.79 17.99 -7.30
N THR A 13 -11.21 18.98 -7.99
CA THR A 13 -11.79 20.32 -8.12
C THR A 13 -13.15 20.30 -8.84
N GLY A 14 -13.30 19.44 -9.85
CA GLY A 14 -14.56 19.20 -10.55
C GLY A 14 -15.56 18.44 -9.67
N VAL A 15 -15.09 17.42 -8.96
CA VAL A 15 -15.90 16.61 -8.03
C VAL A 15 -16.49 17.49 -6.92
N VAL A 16 -15.66 18.30 -6.24
CA VAL A 16 -16.10 19.20 -5.17
C VAL A 16 -17.11 20.23 -5.68
N ARG A 17 -16.88 20.79 -6.87
CA ARG A 17 -17.83 21.72 -7.50
C ARG A 17 -19.17 21.04 -7.76
N ASP A 18 -19.18 19.84 -8.32
CA ASP A 18 -20.41 19.11 -8.61
C ASP A 18 -21.11 18.63 -7.33
N ALA A 19 -20.37 18.28 -6.27
CA ALA A 19 -20.93 17.87 -4.98
C ALA A 19 -21.63 19.01 -4.21
N ALA A 20 -21.18 20.26 -4.42
CA ALA A 20 -21.70 21.43 -3.72
C ALA A 20 -23.17 21.78 -4.06
N ASP A 21 -23.63 21.43 -5.26
CA ASP A 21 -25.02 21.63 -5.69
C ASP A 21 -25.77 20.28 -5.72
N PRO A 22 -26.89 20.13 -4.98
CA PRO A 22 -27.69 18.90 -4.98
C PRO A 22 -28.10 18.40 -6.37
N SER A 23 -28.31 19.30 -7.34
CA SER A 23 -28.68 18.94 -8.72
C SER A 23 -27.55 18.30 -9.51
N THR A 24 -26.30 18.60 -9.14
CA THR A 24 -25.10 18.07 -9.81
C THR A 24 -24.36 17.01 -9.00
N ARG A 25 -24.66 16.87 -7.71
CA ARG A 25 -24.05 15.88 -6.81
C ARG A 25 -24.06 14.45 -7.36
N PRO A 26 -25.11 13.96 -8.05
CA PRO A 26 -25.06 12.64 -8.66
C PRO A 26 -23.90 12.44 -9.64
N ARG A 27 -23.40 13.50 -10.30
CA ARG A 27 -22.22 13.42 -11.18
C ARG A 27 -20.92 13.20 -10.39
N ALA A 28 -20.79 13.83 -9.22
CA ALA A 28 -19.65 13.60 -8.32
C ALA A 28 -19.64 12.17 -7.78
N ILE A 29 -20.81 11.63 -7.41
CA ILE A 29 -20.94 10.24 -6.96
C ILE A 29 -20.65 9.27 -8.11
N GLN A 30 -21.16 9.55 -9.31
CA GLN A 30 -20.91 8.72 -10.49
C GLN A 30 -19.43 8.67 -10.87
N PHE A 31 -18.68 9.75 -10.66
CA PHE A 31 -17.23 9.76 -10.87
C PHE A 31 -16.53 8.67 -10.03
N PHE A 32 -16.72 8.70 -8.70
CA PHE A 32 -16.13 7.69 -7.80
C PHE A 32 -16.62 6.28 -8.10
N LYS A 33 -17.92 6.11 -8.40
CA LYS A 33 -18.48 4.82 -8.78
C LYS A 33 -17.75 4.25 -10.01
N SER A 34 -17.60 5.05 -11.06
CA SER A 34 -16.92 4.63 -12.29
C SER A 34 -15.42 4.36 -12.10
N GLU A 35 -14.75 5.14 -11.25
CA GLU A 35 -13.34 4.92 -10.90
C GLU A 35 -13.15 3.59 -10.16
N PHE A 36 -13.93 3.33 -9.11
CA PHE A 36 -13.79 2.11 -8.33
C PHE A 36 -14.27 0.85 -9.08
N GLU A 37 -15.26 0.99 -9.97
CA GLU A 37 -15.63 -0.07 -10.92
C GLU A 37 -14.46 -0.41 -11.86
N LEU A 38 -13.76 0.60 -12.38
CA LEU A 38 -12.57 0.41 -13.21
C LEU A 38 -11.45 -0.29 -12.42
N ASP A 39 -11.16 0.15 -11.19
CA ASP A 39 -10.12 -0.45 -10.35
C ASP A 39 -10.41 -1.95 -10.10
N TYR A 40 -11.67 -2.29 -9.83
CA TYR A 40 -12.07 -3.69 -9.68
C TYR A 40 -11.92 -4.46 -11.00
N ILE A 41 -12.36 -3.90 -12.12
CA ILE A 41 -12.24 -4.54 -13.44
C ILE A 41 -10.77 -4.83 -13.76
N LEU A 42 -9.86 -3.88 -13.47
CA LEU A 42 -8.42 -4.06 -13.65
C LEU A 42 -7.88 -5.21 -12.79
N ALA A 43 -8.35 -5.34 -11.55
CA ALA A 43 -7.96 -6.42 -10.63
C ALA A 43 -8.49 -7.79 -11.10
N ALA A 44 -9.64 -7.78 -11.78
CA ALA A 44 -10.35 -8.96 -12.26
C ALA A 44 -10.01 -9.33 -13.71
N LEU A 45 -8.99 -8.72 -14.33
CA LEU A 45 -8.60 -9.05 -15.69
C LEU A 45 -8.12 -10.51 -15.79
N SER A 46 -8.71 -11.27 -16.72
CA SER A 46 -8.23 -12.61 -17.08
C SER A 46 -6.98 -12.60 -17.96
N LYS A 47 -6.55 -11.41 -18.40
CA LYS A 47 -5.32 -11.22 -19.17
C LYS A 47 -4.24 -10.63 -18.26
N PRO A 48 -2.96 -10.96 -18.48
CA PRO A 48 -1.88 -10.31 -17.77
C PRO A 48 -1.91 -8.80 -17.95
N TYR A 49 -1.83 -8.12 -16.80
CA TYR A 49 -1.83 -6.68 -16.68
C TYR A 49 -0.52 -6.22 -16.06
N ILE A 50 0.18 -5.31 -16.75
CA ILE A 50 1.46 -4.75 -16.34
C ILE A 50 1.28 -3.23 -16.17
N ALA A 51 1.55 -2.74 -14.96
CA ALA A 51 1.61 -1.31 -14.68
C ALA A 51 3.07 -0.86 -14.60
N ILE A 52 3.45 0.10 -15.44
CA ILE A 52 4.76 0.75 -15.37
C ILE A 52 4.61 2.08 -14.63
N MET A 53 5.24 2.17 -13.46
CA MET A 53 5.20 3.35 -12.59
C MET A 53 6.46 4.21 -12.80
N ASP A 54 6.63 4.80 -13.99
CA ASP A 54 7.81 5.62 -14.33
C ASP A 54 7.58 7.13 -14.07
N GLY A 55 7.12 7.47 -12.87
CA GLY A 55 6.77 8.85 -12.51
C GLY A 55 5.94 8.96 -11.22
N ILE A 56 5.14 10.03 -11.13
CA ILE A 56 4.25 10.26 -9.98
C ILE A 56 3.04 9.33 -10.07
N THR A 57 2.88 8.48 -9.06
CA THR A 57 1.79 7.51 -8.92
C THR A 57 1.08 7.79 -7.59
N MET A 58 0.03 8.61 -7.61
CA MET A 58 -0.75 9.04 -6.44
C MET A 58 -2.25 8.97 -6.73
N GLY A 59 -3.09 8.77 -5.71
CA GLY A 59 -4.56 8.67 -5.86
C GLY A 59 -4.95 7.66 -6.94
N GLY A 60 -5.75 8.06 -7.93
CA GLY A 60 -6.13 7.26 -9.08
C GLY A 60 -4.97 6.61 -9.84
N GLY A 61 -3.76 7.18 -9.86
CA GLY A 61 -2.58 6.50 -10.40
C GLY A 61 -2.22 5.21 -9.65
N VAL A 62 -2.44 5.20 -8.33
CA VAL A 62 -2.34 4.01 -7.46
C VAL A 62 -3.48 3.04 -7.76
N GLY A 63 -4.70 3.54 -7.94
CA GLY A 63 -5.87 2.74 -8.33
C GLY A 63 -5.67 1.98 -9.63
N LEU A 64 -5.01 2.58 -10.61
CA LEU A 64 -4.66 1.92 -11.86
C LEU A 64 -3.52 0.91 -11.75
N SER A 65 -2.59 1.09 -10.81
CA SER A 65 -1.36 0.28 -10.74
C SER A 65 -1.45 -0.89 -9.79
N ILE A 66 -1.99 -0.70 -8.59
CA ILE A 66 -2.04 -1.75 -7.55
C ILE A 66 -2.81 -3.01 -7.98
N PRO A 67 -3.93 -2.91 -8.73
CA PRO A 67 -4.62 -4.08 -9.28
C PRO A 67 -3.78 -4.94 -10.23
N ALA A 68 -2.71 -4.40 -10.81
CA ALA A 68 -1.89 -5.13 -11.76
C ALA A 68 -1.12 -6.27 -11.11
N THR A 69 -1.08 -7.42 -11.79
CA THR A 69 -0.25 -8.58 -11.40
C THR A 69 1.23 -8.23 -11.44
N PHE A 70 1.66 -7.41 -12.41
CA PHE A 70 3.03 -6.91 -12.50
C PHE A 70 3.03 -5.39 -12.31
N ARG A 71 3.75 -4.92 -11.29
CA ARG A 71 3.88 -3.52 -10.93
C ARG A 71 5.36 -3.17 -10.96
N VAL A 72 5.77 -2.46 -12.00
CA VAL A 72 7.17 -2.17 -12.26
C VAL A 72 7.48 -0.75 -11.84
N ALA A 73 8.24 -0.59 -10.76
CA ALA A 73 8.80 0.69 -10.35
C ALA A 73 10.13 0.97 -11.09
N THR A 74 10.45 2.26 -11.20
CA THR A 74 11.74 2.77 -11.70
C THR A 74 12.31 3.76 -10.70
N GLU A 75 13.53 4.25 -10.91
CA GLU A 75 14.12 5.32 -10.09
C GLU A 75 13.29 6.61 -10.07
N LYS A 76 12.37 6.80 -11.02
CA LYS A 76 11.49 7.97 -11.12
C LYS A 76 10.16 7.79 -10.38
N THR A 77 9.85 6.60 -9.88
CA THR A 77 8.59 6.35 -9.18
C THR A 77 8.48 7.23 -7.93
N VAL A 78 7.36 7.92 -7.79
CA VAL A 78 6.98 8.67 -6.59
C VAL A 78 5.58 8.22 -6.18
N PHE A 79 5.51 7.36 -5.18
CA PHE A 79 4.28 6.75 -4.69
C PHE A 79 3.78 7.44 -3.42
N ALA A 80 2.52 7.86 -3.38
CA ALA A 80 1.89 8.39 -2.16
C ALA A 80 0.36 8.31 -2.22
N MET A 81 -0.28 8.32 -1.04
CA MET A 81 -1.73 8.48 -0.85
C MET A 81 -1.98 9.76 -0.03
N PRO A 82 -1.93 10.97 -0.64
CA PRO A 82 -1.97 12.24 0.08
C PRO A 82 -3.39 12.73 0.42
N GLU A 83 -4.42 11.86 0.39
CA GLU A 83 -5.84 12.26 0.45
C GLU A 83 -6.22 12.88 1.80
N THR A 84 -5.56 12.47 2.90
CA THR A 84 -5.76 13.10 4.23
C THR A 84 -5.35 14.57 4.26
N LYS A 85 -4.50 15.01 3.32
CA LYS A 85 -4.08 16.41 3.16
C LYS A 85 -5.17 17.28 2.52
N ILE A 86 -6.07 16.68 1.74
CA ILE A 86 -7.18 17.38 1.07
C ILE A 86 -8.52 17.19 1.79
N GLY A 87 -8.51 16.71 3.03
CA GLY A 87 -9.74 16.49 3.81
C GLY A 87 -10.55 15.29 3.33
N TYR A 88 -9.88 14.33 2.69
CA TYR A 88 -10.45 13.05 2.25
C TYR A 88 -9.71 11.87 2.89
N CYS A 89 -9.98 10.62 2.52
CA CYS A 89 -9.21 9.46 2.98
C CYS A 89 -8.68 8.65 1.78
N PRO A 90 -7.61 7.86 1.95
CA PRO A 90 -7.13 6.99 0.88
C PRO A 90 -8.25 6.09 0.35
N ASP A 91 -8.42 6.06 -0.97
CA ASP A 91 -9.44 5.34 -1.70
C ASP A 91 -8.83 4.41 -2.75
N VAL A 92 -9.54 4.11 -3.86
CA VAL A 92 -9.08 3.25 -4.96
C VAL A 92 -8.58 1.85 -4.52
N GLY A 93 -9.20 1.33 -3.46
CA GLY A 93 -8.88 0.06 -2.82
C GLY A 93 -7.78 0.16 -1.77
N ALA A 94 -7.36 1.36 -1.35
CA ALA A 94 -6.34 1.56 -0.33
C ALA A 94 -6.65 0.88 0.99
N SER A 95 -7.91 0.86 1.42
CA SER A 95 -8.31 0.10 2.59
C SER A 95 -8.05 -1.40 2.45
N PHE A 96 -8.07 -1.94 1.22
CA PHE A 96 -7.72 -3.34 0.95
C PHE A 96 -6.21 -3.57 0.94
N PHE A 97 -5.44 -2.81 0.15
CA PHE A 97 -4.02 -3.11 -0.04
C PHE A 97 -3.14 -2.59 1.11
N LEU A 98 -3.39 -1.39 1.66
CA LEU A 98 -2.59 -0.85 2.77
C LEU A 98 -2.77 -1.70 4.03
N SER A 99 -3.97 -2.23 4.27
CA SER A 99 -4.24 -3.06 5.44
C SER A 99 -3.54 -4.43 5.42
N ARG A 100 -2.89 -4.78 4.31
CA ARG A 100 -2.23 -6.08 4.07
C ARG A 100 -0.72 -5.96 3.93
N LEU A 101 -0.16 -4.76 4.05
CA LEU A 101 1.28 -4.57 4.12
C LEU A 101 1.83 -5.14 5.41
N ASP A 102 3.13 -5.44 5.40
CA ASP A 102 3.82 -5.91 6.59
C ASP A 102 3.70 -4.89 7.72
N GLY A 103 3.35 -5.36 8.92
CA GLY A 103 3.16 -4.57 10.14
C GLY A 103 2.19 -3.38 9.95
N GLU A 104 2.56 -2.21 10.47
CA GLU A 104 1.71 -1.00 10.43
C GLU A 104 2.14 0.03 9.35
N MET A 105 2.93 -0.41 8.37
CA MET A 105 3.42 0.48 7.31
C MET A 105 2.28 1.10 6.50
N GLY A 106 1.24 0.30 6.20
CA GLY A 106 0.07 0.80 5.49
C GLY A 106 -0.73 1.83 6.29
N THR A 107 -0.86 1.65 7.61
CA THR A 107 -1.51 2.62 8.50
C THR A 107 -0.74 3.94 8.53
N TYR A 108 0.60 3.88 8.66
CA TYR A 108 1.44 5.07 8.61
C TYR A 108 1.26 5.85 7.30
N LEU A 109 1.34 5.16 6.15
CA LEU A 109 1.21 5.79 4.84
C LEU A 109 -0.20 6.36 4.62
N ALA A 110 -1.25 5.66 5.06
CA ALA A 110 -2.63 6.12 4.96
C ALA A 110 -2.88 7.42 5.73
N LEU A 111 -2.33 7.54 6.94
CA LEU A 111 -2.57 8.70 7.80
C LEU A 111 -1.68 9.89 7.42
N THR A 112 -0.40 9.64 7.19
CA THR A 112 0.59 10.70 6.91
C THR A 112 0.54 11.18 5.46
N GLY A 113 0.18 10.32 4.51
CA GLY A 113 0.36 10.58 3.09
C GLY A 113 1.83 10.73 2.69
N ASP A 114 2.74 10.11 3.45
CA ASP A 114 4.17 10.15 3.19
C ASP A 114 4.51 9.44 1.87
N THR A 115 5.66 9.79 1.30
CA THR A 115 6.03 9.42 -0.07
C THR A 115 7.12 8.35 -0.08
N LEU A 116 6.88 7.28 -0.82
CA LEU A 116 7.90 6.30 -1.20
C LEU A 116 8.48 6.65 -2.57
N ARG A 117 9.79 6.49 -2.73
CA ARG A 117 10.51 6.83 -3.96
C ARG A 117 11.32 5.65 -4.48
N GLY A 118 11.29 5.47 -5.79
CA GLY A 118 12.13 4.50 -6.49
C GLY A 118 12.05 3.10 -5.90
N ARG A 119 13.22 2.53 -5.57
CA ARG A 119 13.34 1.16 -5.04
C ARG A 119 12.58 0.93 -3.75
N ALA A 120 12.35 1.97 -2.93
CA ALA A 120 11.55 1.83 -1.71
C ALA A 120 10.11 1.39 -1.99
N VAL A 121 9.54 1.73 -3.16
CA VAL A 121 8.20 1.30 -3.58
C VAL A 121 8.17 -0.23 -3.79
N PHE A 122 9.24 -0.78 -4.34
CA PHE A 122 9.44 -2.23 -4.51
C PHE A 122 9.72 -2.93 -3.18
N GLU A 123 10.62 -2.37 -2.37
CA GLU A 123 11.03 -2.92 -1.07
C GLU A 123 9.87 -3.07 -0.07
N HIS A 124 8.87 -2.18 -0.15
CA HIS A 124 7.66 -2.21 0.68
C HIS A 124 6.45 -2.90 0.03
N GLY A 125 6.63 -3.57 -1.11
CA GLY A 125 5.62 -4.44 -1.71
C GLY A 125 4.58 -3.76 -2.61
N PHE A 126 4.66 -2.43 -2.81
CA PHE A 126 3.80 -1.72 -3.75
C PHE A 126 4.17 -2.00 -5.21
N ALA A 127 5.46 -2.20 -5.49
CA ALA A 127 5.94 -2.74 -6.77
C ALA A 127 6.31 -4.22 -6.62
N THR A 128 6.06 -5.00 -7.68
CA THR A 128 6.56 -6.38 -7.77
C THR A 128 7.96 -6.44 -8.38
N HIS A 129 8.35 -5.42 -9.14
CA HIS A 129 9.65 -5.34 -9.79
C HIS A 129 10.21 -3.93 -9.73
N PHE A 130 11.54 -3.82 -9.80
CA PHE A 130 12.24 -2.55 -9.95
C PHE A 130 13.24 -2.65 -11.10
N ILE A 131 13.06 -1.82 -12.12
CA ILE A 131 13.96 -1.76 -13.29
C ILE A 131 14.39 -0.31 -13.53
N PRO A 132 15.59 -0.06 -14.08
CA PRO A 132 15.97 1.28 -14.52
C PRO A 132 15.00 1.78 -15.61
N SER A 133 14.55 3.05 -15.55
CA SER A 133 13.63 3.66 -16.52
C SER A 133 14.12 3.46 -17.97
N ARG A 134 15.44 3.55 -18.21
CA ARG A 134 16.06 3.31 -19.53
C ARG A 134 15.81 1.91 -20.12
N ARG A 135 15.48 0.91 -19.29
CA ARG A 135 15.19 -0.47 -19.72
C ARG A 135 13.69 -0.72 -19.94
N VAL A 136 12.81 0.21 -19.59
CA VAL A 136 11.37 0.10 -19.85
C VAL A 136 11.09 -0.21 -21.33
N PRO A 137 11.68 0.49 -22.33
CA PRO A 137 11.42 0.17 -23.74
C PRO A 137 11.77 -1.28 -24.13
N MET A 138 12.87 -1.83 -23.58
CA MET A 138 13.29 -3.21 -23.84
C MET A 138 12.31 -4.23 -23.28
N VAL A 139 11.77 -3.98 -22.08
CA VAL A 139 10.72 -4.82 -21.48
C VAL A 139 9.47 -4.78 -22.36
N LEU A 140 9.03 -3.60 -22.80
CA LEU A 140 7.84 -3.47 -23.65
C LEU A 140 8.00 -4.23 -24.97
N GLU A 141 9.14 -4.07 -25.63
CA GLU A 141 9.46 -4.80 -26.87
C GLU A 141 9.46 -6.32 -26.66
N SER A 142 10.12 -6.79 -25.60
CA SER A 142 10.25 -8.22 -25.30
C SER A 142 8.91 -8.85 -24.95
N VAL A 143 8.07 -8.16 -24.18
CA VAL A 143 6.74 -8.69 -23.84
C VAL A 143 5.80 -8.62 -25.06
N SER A 144 5.87 -7.58 -25.89
CA SER A 144 5.13 -7.52 -27.16
C SER A 144 5.50 -8.64 -28.13
N ALA A 145 6.74 -9.13 -28.09
CA ALA A 145 7.19 -10.23 -28.93
C ALA A 145 6.62 -11.60 -28.52
N LEU A 146 6.10 -11.76 -27.30
CA LEU A 146 5.53 -13.03 -26.82
C LEU A 146 4.32 -13.49 -27.67
N ASP A 147 3.52 -12.56 -28.17
CA ASP A 147 2.33 -12.87 -28.97
C ASP A 147 2.69 -13.50 -30.34
N ASN A 148 3.95 -13.37 -30.80
CA ASN A 148 4.42 -13.86 -32.11
C ASN A 148 5.02 -15.28 -32.08
N THR A 149 5.11 -15.91 -30.90
CA THR A 149 5.69 -17.27 -30.76
C THR A 149 4.62 -18.35 -30.78
N SER A 150 4.67 -19.23 -31.78
CA SER A 150 3.77 -20.38 -31.96
C SER A 150 3.78 -21.40 -30.81
N SER A 151 4.80 -21.36 -29.94
CA SER A 151 4.91 -22.19 -28.73
C SER A 151 3.93 -21.81 -27.61
N ILE A 152 3.48 -20.55 -27.56
CA ILE A 152 2.64 -20.03 -26.47
C ILE A 152 1.14 -20.33 -26.71
N GLN A 153 0.72 -20.57 -27.95
CA GLN A 153 -0.67 -20.92 -28.26
C GLN A 153 -1.15 -22.24 -27.63
N LYS A 154 -0.24 -23.04 -27.05
CA LYS A 154 -0.54 -24.29 -26.33
C LYS A 154 -0.19 -24.27 -24.83
N SER A 155 0.38 -23.17 -24.31
CA SER A 155 0.82 -23.10 -22.91
C SER A 155 -0.29 -22.66 -21.97
N SER A 156 -0.17 -23.03 -20.68
CA SER A 156 -1.14 -22.59 -19.67
C SER A 156 -1.00 -21.08 -19.41
N GLN A 157 -2.04 -20.46 -18.84
CA GLN A 157 -2.01 -19.06 -18.43
C GLN A 157 -0.85 -18.78 -17.44
N GLU A 158 -0.54 -19.75 -16.57
CA GLU A 158 0.54 -19.64 -15.60
C GLU A 158 1.91 -19.60 -16.26
N ASP A 159 2.13 -20.36 -17.34
CA ASP A 159 3.39 -20.33 -18.09
C ASP A 159 3.61 -18.95 -18.73
N TYR A 160 2.54 -18.31 -19.19
CA TYR A 160 2.61 -16.95 -19.73
C TYR A 160 2.94 -15.92 -18.64
N TYR A 161 2.36 -16.05 -17.44
CA TYR A 161 2.75 -15.22 -16.29
C TYR A 161 4.23 -15.41 -15.91
N LYS A 162 4.71 -16.66 -15.84
CA LYS A 162 6.12 -16.95 -15.57
C LYS A 162 7.04 -16.32 -16.61
N ARG A 163 6.69 -16.41 -17.90
CA ARG A 163 7.51 -15.84 -18.95
C ARG A 163 7.56 -14.31 -18.90
N ILE A 164 6.45 -13.65 -18.58
CA ILE A 164 6.45 -12.20 -18.33
C ILE A 164 7.35 -11.86 -17.14
N ASN A 165 7.23 -12.61 -16.03
CA ASN A 165 8.06 -12.42 -14.85
C ASN A 165 9.55 -12.50 -15.21
N GLU A 166 9.97 -13.56 -15.89
CA GLU A 166 11.35 -13.73 -16.37
C GLU A 166 11.83 -12.55 -17.20
N ILE A 167 11.05 -12.07 -18.17
CA ILE A 167 11.42 -10.91 -19.00
C ILE A 167 11.66 -9.66 -18.14
N ILE A 168 10.82 -9.41 -17.14
CA ILE A 168 10.99 -8.24 -16.26
C ILE A 168 12.22 -8.42 -15.37
N GLU A 169 12.44 -9.62 -14.81
CA GLU A 169 13.59 -9.93 -13.95
C GLU A 169 14.93 -9.89 -14.70
N GLU A 170 14.98 -10.38 -15.96
CA GLU A 170 16.15 -10.27 -16.85
C GLU A 170 16.56 -8.80 -17.08
N ASN A 171 15.60 -7.88 -16.96
CA ASN A 171 15.80 -6.44 -17.11
C ASN A 171 15.93 -5.69 -15.78
N ALA A 172 15.76 -6.37 -14.64
CA ALA A 172 16.06 -5.80 -13.33
C ALA A 172 17.54 -5.34 -13.29
N SER A 173 17.81 -4.26 -12.56
CA SER A 173 19.13 -3.62 -12.53
C SER A 173 20.26 -4.62 -12.25
N GLU A 174 21.45 -4.40 -12.80
CA GLU A 174 22.67 -5.08 -12.34
C GLU A 174 22.89 -4.87 -10.84
N ALA A 175 23.53 -5.84 -10.19
CA ALA A 175 23.73 -5.95 -8.74
C ALA A 175 24.54 -4.80 -8.07
N GLU A 176 24.79 -3.69 -8.76
CA GLU A 176 25.69 -2.61 -8.32
C GLU A 176 25.10 -1.69 -7.24
N HIS A 177 23.88 -1.91 -6.75
CA HIS A 177 23.40 -1.21 -5.56
C HIS A 177 23.53 -2.12 -4.34
N SER A 178 24.64 -1.89 -3.61
CA SER A 178 25.04 -2.41 -2.29
C SER A 178 23.94 -3.14 -1.53
N GLY A 179 24.23 -4.35 -1.03
CA GLY A 179 23.32 -5.28 -0.33
C GLY A 179 22.66 -4.77 0.96
N ALA A 180 21.92 -3.66 0.86
CA ALA A 180 21.13 -3.02 1.88
C ALA A 180 19.82 -2.49 1.26
N PHE A 181 18.79 -2.32 2.10
CA PHE A 181 17.56 -1.61 1.73
C PHE A 181 17.89 -0.14 1.45
N VAL A 182 17.32 0.41 0.38
CA VAL A 182 17.43 1.84 0.08
C VAL A 182 16.42 2.63 0.93
N SER A 183 15.29 2.02 1.29
CA SER A 183 14.28 2.66 2.12
C SER A 183 14.80 3.03 3.51
N GLU A 184 14.43 4.22 3.98
CA GLU A 184 14.67 4.64 5.35
C GLU A 184 13.71 3.98 6.37
N PHE A 185 12.63 3.32 5.90
CA PHE A 185 11.64 2.65 6.74
C PHE A 185 12.04 1.21 7.03
N VAL A 186 13.24 1.02 7.59
CA VAL A 186 13.79 -0.27 8.01
C VAL A 186 14.31 -0.21 9.44
N GLY A 187 14.63 -1.38 10.03
CA GLY A 187 15.29 -1.47 11.32
C GLY A 187 14.54 -0.73 12.44
N ALA A 188 15.25 0.10 13.21
CA ALA A 188 14.70 0.78 14.38
C ALA A 188 13.55 1.75 14.02
N LYS A 189 13.64 2.47 12.89
CA LYS A 189 12.56 3.36 12.43
C LYS A 189 11.33 2.55 12.04
N ARG A 190 11.50 1.41 11.36
CA ARG A 190 10.39 0.50 11.02
C ARG A 190 9.72 -0.06 12.28
N ALA A 191 10.50 -0.44 13.29
CA ALA A 191 9.99 -0.88 14.59
C ALA A 191 9.22 0.24 15.32
N ALA A 192 9.70 1.49 15.25
CA ALA A 192 9.02 2.66 15.80
C ALA A 192 7.66 2.92 15.11
N ILE A 193 7.57 2.73 13.79
CA ILE A 193 6.31 2.79 13.04
C ILE A 193 5.34 1.70 13.51
N ASP A 194 5.80 0.44 13.55
CA ASP A 194 5.00 -0.70 14.03
C ASP A 194 4.47 -0.47 15.43
N PHE A 195 5.30 0.09 16.31
CA PHE A 195 4.88 0.50 17.63
C PHE A 195 3.80 1.59 17.52
N ALA A 196 4.12 2.81 17.09
CA ALA A 196 3.20 3.93 17.22
C ALA A 196 1.86 3.75 16.49
N PHE A 197 1.83 3.04 15.35
CA PHE A 197 0.65 2.93 14.50
C PHE A 197 -0.20 1.67 14.75
N ARG A 198 0.07 0.89 15.81
CA ARG A 198 -0.66 -0.34 16.14
C ARG A 198 -2.09 -0.14 16.67
N HIS A 199 -2.41 1.09 17.10
CA HIS A 199 -3.67 1.37 17.81
C HIS A 199 -4.86 1.49 16.87
N ASP A 200 -6.06 1.35 17.44
CA ASP A 200 -7.34 1.56 16.74
C ASP A 200 -7.91 2.98 16.95
N GLU A 201 -7.19 3.81 17.71
CA GLU A 201 -7.52 5.21 18.01
C GLU A 201 -6.36 6.13 17.60
N VAL A 202 -6.66 7.21 16.88
CA VAL A 202 -5.64 8.16 16.40
C VAL A 202 -4.94 8.85 17.58
N GLU A 203 -5.68 9.13 18.64
CA GLU A 203 -5.18 9.75 19.86
C GLU A 203 -4.06 8.92 20.51
N LYS A 204 -4.18 7.59 20.50
CA LYS A 204 -3.15 6.68 21.01
C LYS A 204 -1.90 6.65 20.14
N ILE A 205 -2.06 6.80 18.81
CA ILE A 205 -0.93 6.98 17.89
C ILE A 205 -0.16 8.26 18.26
N TYR A 206 -0.88 9.35 18.54
CA TYR A 206 -0.28 10.61 18.98
C TYR A 206 0.44 10.50 20.33
N GLU A 207 -0.12 9.77 21.30
CA GLU A 207 0.52 9.51 22.59
C GLU A 207 1.88 8.79 22.41
N ASP A 208 1.91 7.74 21.59
CA ASP A 208 3.14 6.99 21.32
C ASP A 208 4.16 7.83 20.54
N LEU A 209 3.74 8.59 19.53
CA LEU A 209 4.62 9.50 18.80
C LEU A 209 5.22 10.58 19.71
N ARG A 210 4.44 11.14 20.65
CA ARG A 210 4.95 12.09 21.65
C ARG A 210 5.98 11.47 22.58
N THR A 211 5.82 10.18 22.90
CA THR A 211 6.80 9.41 23.66
C THR A 211 8.07 9.20 22.85
N LEU A 212 7.94 8.75 21.59
CA LEU A 212 9.06 8.51 20.67
C LEU A 212 9.80 9.79 20.27
N ARG A 213 9.15 10.96 20.31
CA ARG A 213 9.82 12.25 20.14
C ARG A 213 10.95 12.47 21.15
N ASN A 214 10.84 11.88 22.35
CA ASN A 214 11.87 11.99 23.40
C ASN A 214 12.81 10.77 23.42
N HIS A 215 12.81 9.95 22.36
CA HIS A 215 13.63 8.75 22.26
C HIS A 215 15.14 9.07 22.23
N ARG A 216 15.97 8.19 22.80
CA ARG A 216 17.43 8.36 22.88
C ARG A 216 18.12 8.36 21.51
N ASP A 217 17.60 7.55 20.59
CA ASP A 217 18.01 7.58 19.18
C ASP A 217 17.44 8.82 18.49
N LEU A 218 18.34 9.71 18.09
CA LEU A 218 18.01 10.98 17.42
C LEU A 218 17.28 10.78 16.09
N ALA A 219 17.52 9.69 15.37
CA ALA A 219 16.82 9.39 14.12
C ALA A 219 15.33 9.10 14.38
N ILE A 220 15.02 8.35 15.45
CA ILE A 220 13.65 8.07 15.88
C ILE A 220 12.99 9.34 16.43
N SER A 221 13.68 10.08 17.29
CA SER A 221 13.18 11.35 17.85
C SER A 221 12.81 12.36 16.77
N LYS A 222 13.68 12.54 15.76
CA LYS A 222 13.44 13.43 14.62
C LYS A 222 12.28 12.95 13.77
N TRP A 223 12.23 11.66 13.43
CA TRP A 223 11.12 11.09 12.64
C TRP A 223 9.78 11.25 13.35
N ALA A 224 9.70 10.95 14.65
CA ALA A 224 8.48 11.09 15.42
C ALA A 224 8.01 12.55 15.48
N SER A 225 8.94 13.50 15.65
CA SER A 225 8.64 14.94 15.59
C SER A 225 8.04 15.34 14.24
N THR A 226 8.72 14.99 13.13
CA THR A 226 8.24 15.31 11.79
C THR A 226 6.91 14.63 11.46
N THR A 227 6.68 13.43 11.99
CA THR A 227 5.41 12.71 11.82
C THR A 227 4.28 13.41 12.56
N LEU A 228 4.51 13.87 13.79
CA LEU A 228 3.54 14.69 14.55
C LEU A 228 3.18 15.96 13.78
N ASP A 229 4.17 16.73 13.31
CA ASP A 229 3.95 17.94 12.52
C ASP A 229 3.13 17.65 11.25
N THR A 230 3.39 16.49 10.62
CA THR A 230 2.68 16.04 9.42
C THR A 230 1.22 15.75 9.72
N LEU A 231 0.93 14.97 10.77
CA LEU A 231 -0.42 14.60 11.19
C LEU A 231 -1.21 15.83 11.66
N ASP A 232 -0.57 16.76 12.37
CA ASP A 232 -1.20 18.01 12.83
C ASP A 232 -1.68 18.86 11.66
N PHE A 233 -1.06 18.72 10.49
CA PHE A 233 -1.47 19.43 9.28
C PHE A 233 -2.65 18.77 8.55
N ARG A 234 -2.99 17.51 8.85
CA ARG A 234 -4.09 16.77 8.21
C ARG A 234 -5.44 17.12 8.80
N SER A 235 -6.52 16.80 8.09
CA SER A 235 -7.87 16.87 8.65
C SER A 235 -8.00 15.84 9.78
N PRO A 236 -8.41 16.25 10.99
CA PRO A 236 -8.67 15.31 12.08
C PRO A 236 -9.77 14.30 11.72
N THR A 237 -10.78 14.73 10.95
CA THR A 237 -11.87 13.86 10.46
C THR A 237 -11.32 12.79 9.54
N SER A 238 -10.51 13.19 8.55
CA SER A 238 -9.84 12.29 7.62
C SER A 238 -8.97 11.25 8.30
N LEU A 239 -8.21 11.65 9.34
CA LEU A 239 -7.36 10.71 10.08
C LEU A 239 -8.19 9.60 10.75
N LYS A 240 -9.29 9.94 11.42
CA LYS A 240 -10.16 8.95 12.08
C LYS A 240 -10.88 8.05 11.07
N VAL A 241 -11.39 8.62 9.98
CA VAL A 241 -12.06 7.86 8.91
C VAL A 241 -11.07 6.92 8.21
N ALA A 242 -9.87 7.40 7.88
CA ALA A 242 -8.82 6.59 7.25
C ALA A 242 -8.39 5.42 8.15
N LEU A 243 -8.13 5.67 9.45
CA LEU A 243 -7.76 4.60 10.38
C LEU A 243 -8.83 3.51 10.43
N ARG A 244 -10.10 3.89 10.58
CA ARG A 244 -11.22 2.93 10.60
C ARG A 244 -11.35 2.17 9.28
N ALA A 245 -11.17 2.83 8.15
CA ALA A 245 -11.21 2.20 6.83
C ALA A 245 -10.09 1.13 6.70
N ILE A 246 -8.84 1.47 7.05
CA ILE A 246 -7.72 0.52 7.03
C ILE A 246 -7.98 -0.68 7.94
N ARG A 247 -8.44 -0.46 9.18
CA ARG A 247 -8.75 -1.54 10.13
C ARG A 247 -9.85 -2.46 9.61
N SER A 248 -10.91 -1.87 9.06
CA SER A 248 -12.04 -2.62 8.48
C SER A 248 -11.65 -3.38 7.21
N GLY A 249 -10.71 -2.85 6.42
CA GLY A 249 -10.24 -3.45 5.18
C GLY A 249 -9.46 -4.75 5.36
N ARG A 250 -8.89 -5.01 6.55
CA ARG A 250 -8.14 -6.24 6.89
C ARG A 250 -8.93 -7.52 6.60
N THR A 251 -10.24 -7.50 6.82
CA THR A 251 -11.12 -8.68 6.67
C THR A 251 -12.01 -8.64 5.43
N LYS A 252 -11.97 -7.55 4.65
CA LYS A 252 -12.82 -7.36 3.48
C LYS A 252 -12.18 -7.93 2.21
N SER A 253 -12.99 -8.44 1.29
CA SER A 253 -12.58 -8.62 -0.10
C SER A 253 -12.39 -7.27 -0.80
N LEU A 254 -11.74 -7.25 -1.97
CA LEU A 254 -11.53 -6.01 -2.72
C LEU A 254 -12.86 -5.29 -3.05
N VAL A 255 -13.87 -6.00 -3.54
CA VAL A 255 -15.19 -5.39 -3.84
C VAL A 255 -15.87 -4.85 -2.58
N GLN A 256 -15.70 -5.50 -1.42
CA GLN A 256 -16.24 -5.01 -0.15
C GLN A 256 -15.51 -3.76 0.34
N ALA A 257 -14.20 -3.69 0.13
CA ALA A 257 -13.38 -2.52 0.45
C ALA A 257 -13.73 -1.33 -0.45
N LEU A 258 -13.80 -1.53 -1.77
CA LEU A 258 -14.20 -0.49 -2.72
C LEU A 258 -15.64 -0.01 -2.50
N ASN A 259 -16.58 -0.90 -2.16
CA ASN A 259 -17.92 -0.47 -1.79
C ASN A 259 -17.88 0.39 -0.51
N MET A 260 -17.10 0.01 0.51
CA MET A 260 -16.91 0.80 1.73
C MET A 260 -16.31 2.18 1.41
N GLU A 261 -15.31 2.25 0.54
CA GLU A 261 -14.72 3.52 0.10
C GLU A 261 -15.72 4.37 -0.70
N LEU A 262 -16.57 3.76 -1.53
CA LEU A 262 -17.68 4.46 -2.19
C LEU A 262 -18.65 5.08 -1.17
N GLN A 263 -18.93 4.37 -0.07
CA GLN A 263 -19.76 4.91 1.03
C GLN A 263 -19.14 6.18 1.61
N ILE A 264 -17.83 6.15 1.86
CA ILE A 264 -17.08 7.29 2.40
C ILE A 264 -17.09 8.45 1.39
N ALA A 265 -16.85 8.17 0.11
CA ALA A 265 -16.89 9.15 -0.98
C ALA A 265 -18.25 9.86 -1.06
N ILE A 266 -19.35 9.09 -0.99
CA ILE A 266 -20.71 9.61 -1.00
C ILE A 266 -20.98 10.47 0.24
N ALA A 267 -20.55 10.02 1.42
CA ALA A 267 -20.68 10.79 2.66
C ALA A 267 -19.96 12.13 2.56
N CYS A 268 -18.72 12.15 2.04
CA CYS A 268 -17.96 13.37 1.76
C CYS A 268 -18.70 14.30 0.78
N CYS A 269 -19.24 13.76 -0.32
CA CYS A 269 -20.01 14.53 -1.31
C CYS A 269 -21.37 15.01 -0.80
N SER A 270 -21.90 14.38 0.25
CA SER A 270 -23.25 14.63 0.79
C SER A 270 -23.24 15.45 2.08
N GLY A 271 -22.08 15.99 2.47
CA GLY A 271 -21.95 16.93 3.58
C GLY A 271 -21.72 16.31 4.94
N ALA A 272 -21.23 15.07 5.02
CA ALA A 272 -20.76 14.48 6.29
C ALA A 272 -19.59 15.26 6.90
N THR A 273 -18.80 15.93 6.05
CA THR A 273 -17.70 16.82 6.47
C THR A 273 -17.54 17.99 5.49
N PRO A 274 -17.20 19.20 5.98
CA PRO A 274 -16.75 20.30 5.11
C PRO A 274 -15.29 20.13 4.66
N ASP A 275 -14.51 19.27 5.32
CA ASP A 275 -13.06 19.20 5.14
C ASP A 275 -12.64 18.86 3.72
N PHE A 276 -13.39 18.00 3.02
CA PHE A 276 -13.06 17.63 1.64
C PHE A 276 -13.07 18.86 0.70
N LYS A 277 -14.10 19.69 0.80
CA LYS A 277 -14.17 20.95 0.05
C LYS A 277 -13.06 21.90 0.46
N THR A 278 -12.90 22.13 1.78
CA THR A 278 -11.89 23.03 2.33
C THR A 278 -10.47 22.64 1.90
N GLY A 279 -10.16 21.35 1.92
CA GLY A 279 -8.83 20.82 1.60
C GLY A 279 -8.54 20.86 0.11
N VAL A 280 -9.51 20.52 -0.75
CA VAL A 280 -9.37 20.66 -2.21
C VAL A 280 -9.17 22.12 -2.60
N GLU A 281 -9.95 23.05 -2.04
CA GLU A 281 -9.80 24.48 -2.27
C GLU A 281 -8.42 25.00 -1.77
N ALA A 282 -8.00 24.57 -0.59
CA ALA A 282 -6.72 24.96 0.00
C ALA A 282 -5.52 24.44 -0.82
N VAL A 283 -5.51 23.16 -1.18
CA VAL A 283 -4.32 22.50 -1.74
C VAL A 283 -4.26 22.63 -3.26
N LEU A 284 -5.38 22.47 -3.97
CA LEU A 284 -5.39 22.40 -5.43
C LEU A 284 -5.71 23.73 -6.10
N VAL A 285 -6.59 24.55 -5.49
CA VAL A 285 -7.02 25.83 -6.06
C VAL A 285 -6.12 26.96 -5.59
N THR A 286 -6.09 27.22 -4.27
CA THR A 286 -5.33 28.34 -3.69
C THR A 286 -3.86 28.00 -3.45
N ARG A 287 -3.51 26.71 -3.33
CA ARG A 287 -2.16 26.20 -3.07
C ARG A 287 -1.53 26.81 -1.81
N THR A 288 -2.33 26.95 -0.75
CA THR A 288 -1.84 27.48 0.52
C THR A 288 -0.80 26.54 1.15
N LYS A 289 0.16 27.15 1.85
CA LYS A 289 1.16 26.44 2.67
C LYS A 289 0.74 26.35 4.13
N GLU A 290 -0.35 27.01 4.51
CA GLU A 290 -0.88 27.01 5.87
C GLU A 290 -1.86 25.87 6.09
N ARG A 291 -2.02 25.46 7.35
CA ARG A 291 -2.95 24.39 7.72
C ARG A 291 -4.36 24.84 7.34
N PRO A 292 -5.10 24.08 6.52
CA PRO A 292 -6.48 24.45 6.17
C PRO A 292 -7.35 24.55 7.43
N ASN A 293 -8.40 25.38 7.35
CA ASN A 293 -9.31 25.58 8.48
C ASN A 293 -10.29 24.41 8.60
N TRP A 294 -9.79 23.27 9.08
CA TRP A 294 -10.56 22.04 9.28
C TRP A 294 -11.69 22.24 10.30
N SER A 295 -12.81 21.56 10.07
CA SER A 295 -13.98 21.61 10.94
C SER A 295 -14.61 20.21 11.07
N PRO A 296 -14.43 19.51 12.20
CA PRO A 296 -13.79 19.99 13.44
C PRO A 296 -12.28 20.19 13.34
N SER A 297 -11.73 21.03 14.21
CA SER A 297 -10.34 21.48 14.11
C SER A 297 -9.35 20.60 14.88
N THR A 298 -9.84 19.84 15.87
CA THR A 298 -9.05 18.90 16.66
C THR A 298 -9.66 17.50 16.69
N LEU A 299 -8.89 16.50 17.14
CA LEU A 299 -9.34 15.11 17.21
C LEU A 299 -10.46 14.92 18.26
N GLU A 300 -10.38 15.63 19.37
CA GLU A 300 -11.28 15.53 20.52
C GLU A 300 -12.71 16.00 20.19
N GLU A 301 -12.85 16.90 19.22
CA GLU A 301 -14.16 17.43 18.77
C GLU A 301 -14.93 16.44 17.86
N ILE A 302 -14.29 15.34 17.47
CA ILE A 302 -14.86 14.32 16.59
C ILE A 302 -15.33 13.15 17.44
N THR A 303 -16.65 13.02 17.56
CA THR A 303 -17.28 11.91 18.26
C THR A 303 -17.31 10.65 17.38
N PRO A 304 -17.41 9.45 17.98
CA PRO A 304 -17.56 8.20 17.24
C PRO A 304 -18.74 8.23 16.25
N GLU A 305 -19.86 8.87 16.62
CA GLU A 305 -21.06 8.96 15.78
C GLU A 305 -20.81 9.77 14.50
N LYS A 306 -19.98 10.83 14.58
CA LYS A 306 -19.55 11.57 13.38
C LYS A 306 -18.70 10.71 12.45
N VAL A 307 -17.92 9.77 13.00
CA VAL A 307 -17.18 8.81 12.17
C VAL A 307 -18.14 7.76 11.60
N ASP A 308 -19.14 7.31 12.37
CA ASP A 308 -20.15 6.34 11.90
C ASP A 308 -20.94 6.84 10.70
N ASP A 309 -21.18 8.14 10.57
CA ASP A 309 -21.85 8.76 9.42
C ASP A 309 -21.20 8.43 8.06
N PHE A 310 -19.91 8.05 8.04
CA PHE A 310 -19.21 7.63 6.83
C PHE A 310 -19.40 6.12 6.49
N PHE A 311 -19.94 5.33 7.42
CA PHE A 311 -20.02 3.85 7.31
C PHE A 311 -21.42 3.28 7.55
N ASN A 312 -22.36 4.04 8.11
CA ASN A 312 -23.67 3.56 8.57
C ASN A 312 -24.79 3.64 7.51
N GLY A 313 -24.46 3.98 6.26
CA GLY A 313 -25.43 4.04 5.16
C GLY A 313 -26.35 5.27 5.15
N LYS A 314 -26.16 6.24 6.06
CA LYS A 314 -26.98 7.46 6.16
C LYS A 314 -27.15 8.23 4.85
N TYR A 315 -26.14 8.22 4.00
CA TYR A 315 -26.10 8.97 2.73
C TYR A 315 -26.34 8.11 1.49
N ILE A 316 -26.59 6.81 1.66
CA ILE A 316 -26.50 5.80 0.60
C ILE A 316 -27.89 5.28 0.24
N THR A 317 -28.15 5.11 -1.05
CA THR A 317 -29.32 4.41 -1.57
C THR A 317 -28.91 3.07 -2.20
N ASP A 318 -29.87 2.18 -2.48
CA ASP A 318 -29.55 0.88 -3.11
C ASP A 318 -28.86 0.99 -4.48
N LYS A 319 -28.99 2.14 -5.16
CA LYS A 319 -28.34 2.42 -6.46
C LYS A 319 -26.87 2.80 -6.33
N ASP A 320 -26.42 3.08 -5.11
CA ASP A 320 -25.09 3.58 -4.80
C ASP A 320 -24.14 2.44 -4.37
N ARG A 321 -24.18 1.35 -5.14
CA ARG A 321 -23.26 0.22 -5.03
C ARG A 321 -22.54 0.02 -6.35
N LEU A 322 -21.35 -0.57 -6.28
CA LEU A 322 -20.59 -0.91 -7.48
C LEU A 322 -21.34 -1.97 -8.30
N GLU A 323 -21.46 -1.72 -9.59
CA GLU A 323 -22.06 -2.64 -10.56
C GLU A 323 -20.96 -3.25 -11.39
N ILE A 324 -20.42 -4.38 -10.93
CA ILE A 324 -19.35 -5.07 -11.65
C ILE A 324 -19.94 -5.92 -12.79
N PRO A 325 -19.59 -5.66 -14.06
CA PRO A 325 -20.10 -6.45 -15.17
C PRO A 325 -19.45 -7.84 -15.24
N GLU A 326 -20.18 -8.84 -15.73
CA GLU A 326 -19.58 -10.11 -16.17
C GLU A 326 -18.67 -9.88 -17.39
N PRO A 327 -17.56 -10.63 -17.54
CA PRO A 327 -17.13 -11.77 -16.71
C PRO A 327 -16.33 -11.38 -15.45
N PHE A 328 -16.17 -10.08 -15.14
CA PHE A 328 -15.26 -9.65 -14.07
C PHE A 328 -15.77 -9.97 -12.67
N ALA A 329 -17.09 -9.96 -12.47
CA ALA A 329 -17.70 -10.27 -11.17
C ALA A 329 -17.39 -11.69 -10.68
N SER A 330 -17.21 -12.65 -11.61
CA SER A 330 -16.92 -14.05 -11.32
C SER A 330 -15.43 -14.40 -11.30
N ASN A 331 -14.55 -13.46 -11.68
CA ASN A 331 -13.11 -13.70 -11.72
C ASN A 331 -12.46 -13.64 -10.33
N THR A 332 -11.52 -14.54 -10.09
CA THR A 332 -10.69 -14.53 -8.88
C THR A 332 -9.63 -13.44 -8.96
N ILE A 333 -9.61 -12.56 -7.96
CA ILE A 333 -8.60 -11.52 -7.83
C ILE A 333 -7.27 -12.15 -7.37
N SER A 334 -6.17 -11.80 -8.05
CA SER A 334 -4.84 -12.27 -7.67
C SER A 334 -4.40 -11.68 -6.34
N LYS A 335 -3.58 -12.42 -5.57
CA LYS A 335 -3.00 -11.89 -4.33
C LYS A 335 -2.06 -10.73 -4.68
N PRO A 336 -2.15 -9.56 -4.00
CA PRO A 336 -1.26 -8.44 -4.27
C PRO A 336 0.23 -8.78 -4.15
N SER A 337 0.60 -9.72 -3.26
CA SER A 337 1.98 -10.16 -3.05
C SER A 337 2.55 -11.06 -4.15
N ARG A 338 1.74 -11.50 -5.12
CA ARG A 338 2.22 -12.37 -6.21
C ARG A 338 3.33 -11.64 -6.99
N PHE A 339 4.47 -12.32 -7.16
CA PHE A 339 5.71 -11.78 -7.78
C PHE A 339 6.39 -10.62 -7.04
N ALA A 340 5.90 -10.20 -5.87
CA ALA A 340 6.58 -9.21 -5.03
C ALA A 340 7.72 -9.84 -4.22
N LEU A 341 8.33 -9.09 -3.30
CA LEU A 341 9.21 -9.64 -2.28
C LEU A 341 8.42 -10.48 -1.25
N PRO A 342 9.07 -11.43 -0.55
CA PRO A 342 8.43 -12.21 0.50
C PRO A 342 7.89 -11.32 1.63
N THR A 343 6.69 -11.67 2.10
CA THR A 343 6.04 -10.98 3.24
C THR A 343 6.65 -11.40 4.57
N GLU A 344 6.50 -10.57 5.61
CA GLU A 344 6.89 -10.95 6.98
C GLU A 344 6.17 -12.22 7.45
N ILE A 345 4.90 -12.40 7.03
CA ILE A 345 4.11 -13.60 7.34
C ILE A 345 4.74 -14.85 6.71
N GLU A 346 5.13 -14.78 5.45
CA GLU A 346 5.76 -15.91 4.75
C GLU A 346 7.12 -16.26 5.38
N ILE A 347 7.94 -15.25 5.71
CA ILE A 347 9.23 -15.44 6.38
C ILE A 347 9.01 -16.09 7.76
N ARG A 348 8.05 -15.58 8.55
CA ARG A 348 7.65 -16.16 9.83
C ARG A 348 7.27 -17.62 9.67
N ASP A 349 6.40 -17.93 8.71
CA ASP A 349 5.90 -19.30 8.52
C ASP A 349 7.05 -20.26 8.17
N VAL A 350 8.08 -19.81 7.44
CA VAL A 350 9.29 -20.62 7.22
C VAL A 350 10.06 -20.83 8.53
N VAL A 351 10.26 -19.76 9.32
CA VAL A 351 10.94 -19.79 10.64
C VAL A 351 10.24 -20.71 11.64
N THR A 352 8.91 -20.63 11.74
CA THR A 352 8.11 -21.41 12.70
C THR A 352 7.81 -22.83 12.23
N GLY A 353 8.29 -23.22 11.04
CA GLY A 353 8.04 -24.53 10.45
C GLY A 353 6.64 -24.72 9.89
N SER A 354 5.83 -23.67 9.81
CA SER A 354 4.44 -23.69 9.34
C SER A 354 4.30 -23.58 7.82
N HIS A 355 5.36 -23.18 7.12
CA HIS A 355 5.39 -23.11 5.66
C HIS A 355 5.49 -24.51 5.03
N VAL A 356 4.85 -24.72 3.88
CA VAL A 356 4.79 -26.03 3.18
C VAL A 356 6.18 -26.60 2.84
N THR A 357 7.18 -25.74 2.74
CA THR A 357 8.56 -26.13 2.44
C THR A 357 9.37 -26.51 3.68
N SER A 358 8.83 -26.36 4.89
CA SER A 358 9.56 -26.54 6.14
C SER A 358 9.62 -28.00 6.61
N SER A 359 10.79 -28.41 7.10
CA SER A 359 11.08 -29.78 7.56
C SER A 359 10.69 -30.03 9.02
N GLY A 360 10.09 -29.06 9.71
CA GLY A 360 9.71 -29.16 11.13
C GLY A 360 10.88 -29.04 12.13
N SER A 361 12.12 -28.99 11.66
CA SER A 361 13.30 -28.62 12.46
C SER A 361 13.46 -27.10 12.51
N GLY A 362 14.22 -26.58 13.49
CA GLY A 362 14.64 -25.17 13.49
C GLY A 362 15.35 -24.79 12.19
N VAL A 363 15.53 -23.49 11.94
CA VAL A 363 16.27 -22.97 10.79
C VAL A 363 17.32 -21.94 11.24
N THR A 364 18.53 -22.02 10.70
CA THR A 364 19.58 -21.01 10.89
C THR A 364 19.38 -19.82 9.95
N GLN A 365 20.03 -18.68 10.21
CA GLN A 365 19.94 -17.50 9.34
C GLN A 365 20.31 -17.82 7.89
N ASP A 366 21.43 -18.49 7.67
CA ASP A 366 21.93 -18.80 6.33
C ASP A 366 21.01 -19.77 5.59
N GLU A 367 20.47 -20.77 6.28
CA GLU A 367 19.49 -21.71 5.72
C GLU A 367 18.19 -21.01 5.32
N LEU A 368 17.68 -20.08 6.14
CA LEU A 368 16.47 -19.32 5.82
C LEU A 368 16.67 -18.43 4.60
N VAL A 369 17.78 -17.68 4.56
CA VAL A 369 18.13 -16.81 3.44
C VAL A 369 18.25 -17.62 2.16
N ALA A 370 19.00 -18.73 2.18
CA ALA A 370 19.16 -19.59 1.01
C ALA A 370 17.80 -20.13 0.53
N LYS A 371 17.00 -20.68 1.45
CA LYS A 371 15.71 -21.28 1.14
C LYS A 371 14.71 -20.29 0.53
N ILE A 372 14.58 -19.10 1.09
CA ILE A 372 13.67 -18.08 0.53
C ILE A 372 14.22 -17.52 -0.78
N THR A 373 15.54 -17.35 -0.91
CA THR A 373 16.15 -16.93 -2.18
C THR A 373 15.85 -17.93 -3.30
N ASP A 374 15.94 -19.23 -3.01
CA ASP A 374 15.62 -20.29 -3.96
C ASP A 374 14.12 -20.30 -4.33
N LEU A 375 13.22 -20.09 -3.35
CA LEU A 375 11.77 -19.99 -3.59
C LEU A 375 11.40 -18.84 -4.53
N TYR A 376 12.20 -17.78 -4.53
CA TYR A 376 12.04 -16.60 -5.37
C TYR A 376 12.99 -16.58 -6.57
N ASN A 377 13.60 -17.72 -6.93
CA ASN A 377 14.50 -17.87 -8.09
C ASN A 377 15.63 -16.83 -8.13
N GLY A 378 16.19 -16.46 -6.98
CA GLY A 378 17.26 -15.48 -6.90
C GLY A 378 16.83 -14.02 -7.18
N LYS A 379 15.54 -13.71 -7.09
CA LYS A 379 15.01 -12.34 -7.27
C LYS A 379 15.76 -11.33 -6.41
N MET A 380 16.11 -10.19 -7.02
CA MET A 380 16.81 -9.08 -6.37
C MET A 380 16.00 -8.53 -5.18
N GLY A 381 16.67 -8.22 -4.07
CA GLY A 381 16.04 -7.65 -2.87
C GLY A 381 15.52 -8.69 -1.88
N VAL A 382 15.39 -9.96 -2.27
CA VAL A 382 14.88 -11.03 -1.40
C VAL A 382 15.80 -11.27 -0.22
N LYS A 383 17.10 -11.40 -0.46
CA LYS A 383 18.11 -11.61 0.59
C LYS A 383 18.07 -10.46 1.60
N GLU A 384 18.08 -9.23 1.10
CA GLU A 384 18.05 -8.04 1.94
C GLU A 384 16.76 -7.98 2.77
N LYS A 385 15.60 -8.37 2.18
CA LYS A 385 14.30 -8.35 2.86
C LYS A 385 14.28 -9.33 4.01
N VAL A 386 14.79 -10.54 3.75
CA VAL A 386 14.89 -11.60 4.77
C VAL A 386 15.81 -11.15 5.90
N LEU A 387 16.99 -10.61 5.60
CA LEU A 387 17.92 -10.13 6.62
C LEU A 387 17.34 -8.98 7.45
N GLU A 388 16.63 -8.04 6.82
CA GLU A 388 15.95 -6.93 7.51
C GLU A 388 14.88 -7.42 8.48
N VAL A 389 14.07 -8.39 8.06
CA VAL A 389 13.02 -8.98 8.89
C VAL A 389 13.62 -9.79 10.04
N ILE A 390 14.66 -10.59 9.78
CA ILE A 390 15.38 -11.34 10.83
C ILE A 390 15.88 -10.37 11.90
N ALA A 391 16.54 -9.28 11.50
CA ALA A 391 17.09 -8.31 12.44
C ALA A 391 16.03 -7.66 13.35
N ARG A 392 14.77 -7.55 12.90
CA ARG A 392 13.67 -6.96 13.70
C ARG A 392 12.80 -7.97 14.45
N LYS A 393 12.61 -9.16 13.89
CA LYS A 393 11.57 -10.11 14.30
C LYS A 393 12.12 -11.46 14.74
N CYS A 394 13.44 -11.67 14.71
CA CYS A 394 14.04 -12.92 15.16
C CYS A 394 15.09 -12.69 16.25
N GLU A 395 15.10 -13.59 17.22
CA GLU A 395 16.20 -13.78 18.15
C GLU A 395 16.93 -15.07 17.84
N THR A 396 18.22 -15.08 18.18
CA THR A 396 19.10 -16.24 18.03
C THR A 396 19.20 -16.95 19.37
N THR A 397 18.88 -18.24 19.41
CA THR A 397 19.04 -19.07 20.61
C THR A 397 20.15 -20.08 20.40
N ASP A 398 21.12 -20.09 21.32
CA ASP A 398 22.16 -21.10 21.38
C ASP A 398 21.60 -22.43 21.90
N ASN A 399 21.99 -23.52 21.24
CA ASN A 399 21.82 -24.85 21.80
C ASN A 399 22.82 -25.08 22.94
N ALA A 400 22.42 -25.89 23.93
CA ALA A 400 23.29 -26.32 25.03
C ALA A 400 24.61 -27.00 24.56
N ASP A 401 24.64 -27.47 23.31
CA ASP A 401 25.78 -28.16 22.69
C ASP A 401 26.74 -27.23 21.93
N GLY A 402 26.53 -25.91 21.96
CA GLY A 402 27.44 -24.90 21.38
C GLY A 402 27.55 -24.90 19.85
N ASN A 403 26.78 -25.74 19.15
CA ASN A 403 26.72 -25.80 17.70
C ASN A 403 25.27 -25.69 17.21
N ARG A 404 25.03 -24.65 16.40
CA ARG A 404 23.79 -24.24 15.71
C ARG A 404 22.90 -23.28 16.51
N VAL A 405 22.91 -22.04 16.02
CA VAL A 405 22.09 -20.92 16.44
C VAL A 405 20.77 -20.98 15.69
N TRP A 406 19.68 -21.33 16.36
CA TRP A 406 18.36 -21.36 15.72
C TRP A 406 17.66 -20.01 15.84
N MET A 407 16.92 -19.64 14.80
CA MET A 407 16.09 -18.45 14.84
C MET A 407 14.74 -18.75 15.49
N LYS A 408 14.33 -17.85 16.38
CA LYS A 408 13.01 -17.84 17.00
C LYS A 408 12.31 -16.54 16.64
N TRP A 409 11.09 -16.64 16.12
CA TRP A 409 10.28 -15.45 15.84
C TRP A 409 9.80 -14.78 17.13
N VAL A 410 9.94 -13.45 17.20
CA VAL A 410 9.59 -12.61 18.35
C VAL A 410 8.48 -11.65 17.96
N HIS A 411 7.47 -11.56 18.82
CA HIS A 411 6.39 -10.59 18.70
C HIS A 411 6.71 -9.41 19.62
N SER A 412 7.53 -8.46 19.18
CA SER A 412 7.79 -7.27 20.00
C SER A 412 6.61 -6.30 19.91
N THR A 413 5.98 -6.04 21.05
CA THR A 413 4.97 -4.98 21.25
C THR A 413 5.52 -3.81 22.05
N GLU A 414 6.78 -3.90 22.48
CA GLU A 414 7.46 -2.87 23.28
C GLU A 414 8.01 -1.76 22.38
N ALA A 415 8.25 -0.58 22.96
CA ALA A 415 8.92 0.49 22.26
C ALA A 415 10.32 0.01 21.82
N PRO A 416 10.80 0.39 20.62
CA PRO A 416 12.17 0.05 20.22
C PRO A 416 13.15 0.59 21.27
N GLN A 417 14.14 -0.23 21.64
CA GLN A 417 15.07 0.10 22.72
C GLN A 417 16.02 1.23 22.35
#